data_AF-A0A368FGG1-F1
#
_entry.id   AF-A0A368FGG1-F1
#
_cell.length_a   1.000
_cell.length_b   1.000
_cell.length_c   1.000
_cell.angle_alpha   90.00
_cell.angle_beta   90.00
_cell.angle_gamma   90.00
#
_symmetry.space_group_name_H-M   'P 1'
#
loop_
_entity.id
_entity.type
_entity.pdbx_description
1 polymer ?
#
loop_
_entity_poly.entity_id
_entity_poly.type
_entity_poly.pdbx_seq_one_letter_code
_entity_poly.pdbx_strand_id
1 'polypeptide(L)'
;MFNKRVAETLADRGHSVTMVLMQAMDDRAGNDIEFKENVKLYRVNGSIGVSRQELEEQQASIIFEDYSMFDRRVWKSMQQGMRLIEGSCRNIISNREFITWLQNEHFDLAFVNIPFRFVASPETELFREFIDPSFPNLIGLAKECPLVCLV
;
A
#
# COMPACT_ATOMS: atom_id res chain seq x y z
N MET A 1 -0.10 -6.23 10.97
CA MET A 1 0.58 -7.08 11.98
C MET A 1 2.08 -7.23 11.73
N PHE A 2 2.53 -7.73 10.57
CA PHE A 2 3.98 -7.95 10.33
C PHE A 2 4.83 -6.68 10.40
N ASN A 3 4.53 -5.66 9.58
CA ASN A 3 5.29 -4.41 9.56
C ASN A 3 5.30 -3.69 10.92
N LYS A 4 4.19 -3.77 11.68
CA LYS A 4 4.11 -3.26 13.06
C LYS A 4 5.16 -3.91 13.95
N ARG A 5 5.22 -5.25 13.98
CA ARG A 5 6.18 -5.98 14.81
C ARG A 5 7.62 -5.63 14.43
N VAL A 6 7.92 -5.51 13.14
CA VAL A 6 9.25 -5.11 12.66
C VAL A 6 9.60 -3.71 13.14
N ALA A 7 8.69 -2.75 12.94
CA ALA A 7 8.89 -1.36 13.35
C ALA A 7 9.13 -1.23 14.85
N GLU A 8 8.30 -1.86 15.68
CA GLU A 8 8.44 -1.84 17.14
C GLU A 8 9.74 -2.51 17.59
N THR A 9 10.11 -3.63 16.97
CA THR A 9 11.34 -4.36 17.31
C THR A 9 12.62 -3.58 16.96
N LEU A 10 12.59 -2.78 15.89
CA LEU A 10 13.69 -1.89 15.51
C LEU A 10 13.75 -0.67 16.42
N ALA A 11 12.59 -0.08 16.74
CA ALA A 11 12.50 1.05 17.65
C ALA A 11 12.95 0.68 19.07
N ASP A 12 12.63 -0.52 19.56
CA ASP A 12 13.08 -1.04 20.85
C ASP A 12 14.61 -1.22 20.92
N ARG A 13 15.28 -1.39 19.77
CA ARG A 13 16.75 -1.45 19.67
C ARG A 13 17.42 -0.09 19.52
N GLY A 14 16.65 1.00 19.61
CA GLY A 14 17.16 2.37 19.54
C GLY A 14 17.30 2.92 18.13
N HIS A 15 16.76 2.24 17.11
CA HIS A 15 16.71 2.78 15.75
C HIS A 15 15.57 3.82 15.63
N SER A 16 15.82 4.90 14.88
CA SER A 16 14.77 5.85 14.51
C SER A 16 13.91 5.24 13.41
N VAL A 17 12.68 4.85 13.73
CA VAL A 17 11.76 4.21 12.78
C VAL A 17 10.60 5.14 12.46
N THR A 18 10.36 5.35 11.17
CA THR A 18 9.18 6.03 10.66
C THR A 18 8.29 5.04 9.92
N MET A 19 7.03 4.94 10.32
CA MET A 19 6.03 4.12 9.66
C MET A 19 5.06 4.99 8.88
N VAL A 20 5.08 4.85 7.56
CA VAL A 20 4.15 5.51 6.66
C VAL A 20 2.88 4.68 6.57
N LEU A 21 1.76 5.23 7.01
CA LEU A 21 0.44 4.61 7.00
C LEU A 21 -0.40 5.21 5.89
N MET A 22 -0.67 4.41 4.87
CA MET A 22 -1.50 4.78 3.73
C MET A 22 -2.95 4.42 4.03
N GLN A 23 -3.83 5.42 3.97
CA GLN A 23 -5.27 5.23 4.10
C GLN A 23 -5.89 5.09 2.71
N ALA A 24 -6.27 3.87 2.34
CA ALA A 24 -6.96 3.60 1.07
C ALA A 24 -8.49 3.78 1.14
N MET A 25 -9.08 3.82 2.35
CA MET A 25 -10.53 3.94 2.58
C MET A 25 -10.82 5.17 3.46
N ASP A 26 -11.92 5.86 3.18
CA ASP A 26 -12.27 7.13 3.84
C ASP A 26 -12.60 6.95 5.32
N ASP A 27 -13.30 5.87 5.66
CA ASP A 27 -13.76 5.61 7.03
C ASP A 27 -12.73 4.86 7.87
N ARG A 28 -11.52 4.62 7.35
CA ARG A 28 -10.47 3.97 8.14
C ARG A 28 -9.94 4.97 9.15
N ALA A 29 -10.61 5.03 10.29
CA ALA A 29 -10.16 5.76 11.46
C ALA A 29 -8.66 5.45 11.66
N GLY A 30 -7.84 6.49 11.71
CA GLY A 30 -6.40 6.35 11.90
C GLY A 30 -6.01 5.56 13.16
N ASN A 31 -6.98 5.27 14.03
CA ASN A 31 -6.80 4.74 15.37
C ASN A 31 -6.84 3.20 15.45
N ASP A 32 -7.17 2.48 14.37
CA ASP A 32 -7.31 1.01 14.42
C ASP A 32 -5.99 0.25 14.65
N ILE A 33 -4.84 0.93 14.53
CA ILE A 33 -3.53 0.32 14.77
C ILE A 33 -2.74 1.21 15.72
N GLU A 34 -2.73 0.83 17.00
CA GLU A 34 -1.86 1.44 18.01
C GLU A 34 -0.41 1.02 17.76
N PHE A 35 0.51 1.97 17.83
CA PHE A 35 1.96 1.74 17.79
C PHE A 35 2.58 2.29 19.07
N LYS A 36 3.73 1.74 19.47
CA LYS A 36 4.52 2.31 20.57
C LYS A 36 4.91 3.76 20.28
N GLU A 37 5.00 4.59 21.33
CA GLU A 37 5.31 6.03 21.23
C GLU A 37 6.68 6.32 20.57
N ASN A 38 7.61 5.36 20.60
CA ASN A 38 8.93 5.47 20.00
C ASN A 38 8.95 5.24 18.48
N VAL A 39 7.80 4.98 17.84
CA VAL A 39 7.67 4.86 16.39
C VAL A 39 7.01 6.13 15.83
N LYS A 40 7.70 6.83 14.92
CA LYS A 40 7.12 8.00 14.24
C LYS A 40 6.08 7.54 13.24
N LEU A 41 4.88 8.11 13.28
CA LEU A 41 3.80 7.79 12.34
C LEU A 41 3.62 8.93 11.34
N TYR A 42 3.71 8.61 10.05
CA TYR A 42 3.37 9.54 8.98
C TYR A 42 2.14 9.01 8.25
N ARG A 43 1.05 9.78 8.22
CA ARG A 43 -0.23 9.33 7.63
C ARG A 43 -0.45 10.00 6.29
N VAL A 44 -0.72 9.20 5.27
CA VAL A 44 -1.04 9.68 3.92
C VAL A 44 -2.45 9.25 3.57
N ASN A 45 -3.29 10.22 3.21
CA ASN A 45 -4.58 9.92 2.62
C ASN A 45 -4.38 9.59 1.14
N GLY A 46 -4.72 8.35 0.78
CA GLY A 46 -4.74 7.87 -0.59
C GLY A 46 -6.10 7.32 -0.96
N SER A 47 -7.19 7.68 -0.28
CA SER A 47 -8.50 7.13 -0.60
C SER A 47 -9.07 7.73 -1.88
N ILE A 48 -9.95 6.97 -2.53
CA ILE A 48 -10.63 7.33 -3.78
C ILE A 48 -12.15 7.48 -3.60
N GLY A 49 -12.64 7.79 -2.39
CA GLY A 49 -14.08 7.96 -2.16
C GLY A 49 -14.82 6.66 -1.85
N VAL A 50 -14.11 5.61 -1.39
CA VAL A 50 -14.72 4.29 -1.12
C VAL A 50 -14.82 4.06 0.38
N SER A 51 -16.07 3.90 0.82
CA SER A 51 -16.41 3.62 2.21
C SER A 51 -16.04 2.18 2.58
N ARG A 52 -15.64 1.97 3.83
CA ARG A 52 -15.28 0.64 4.33
C ARG A 52 -16.51 -0.26 4.37
N GLN A 53 -17.66 0.31 4.72
CA GLN A 53 -18.92 -0.41 4.86
C GLN A 53 -19.36 -1.02 3.53
N GLU A 54 -19.30 -0.26 2.43
CA GLU A 54 -19.64 -0.79 1.10
C GLU A 54 -18.73 -1.95 0.69
N LEU A 55 -17.45 -1.90 1.08
CA LEU A 55 -16.50 -2.97 0.78
C LEU A 55 -16.75 -4.22 1.62
N GLU A 56 -17.04 -4.05 2.91
CA GLU A 56 -17.34 -5.14 3.84
C GLU A 56 -18.65 -5.85 3.46
N GLU A 57 -19.69 -5.12 3.05
CA GLU A 57 -20.95 -5.70 2.56
C GLU A 57 -20.73 -6.52 1.28
N GLN A 58 -19.93 -6.01 0.34
CA GLN A 58 -19.58 -6.75 -0.88
C GLN A 58 -18.75 -7.99 -0.59
N GLN A 59 -17.78 -7.90 0.32
CA GLN A 59 -16.96 -9.04 0.72
C GLN A 59 -17.76 -10.10 1.49
N ALA A 60 -18.66 -9.70 2.39
CA ALA A 60 -19.49 -10.62 3.17
C ALA A 60 -20.34 -11.55 2.30
N SER A 61 -20.80 -11.05 1.15
CA SER A 61 -21.57 -11.85 0.18
C SER A 61 -20.75 -12.94 -0.54
N ILE A 62 -19.43 -12.91 -0.43
CA ILE A 62 -18.51 -13.79 -1.16
C ILE A 62 -17.66 -14.64 -0.19
N ILE A 63 -17.42 -14.17 1.04
CA ILE A 63 -16.38 -14.71 1.93
C ILE A 63 -16.68 -16.09 2.52
N PHE A 64 -17.97 -16.50 2.56
CA PHE A 64 -18.40 -17.76 3.16
C PHE A 64 -18.75 -18.85 2.13
N GLU A 65 -18.65 -18.53 0.84
CA GLU A 65 -19.01 -19.47 -0.23
C GLU A 65 -17.77 -19.86 -1.04
N ASP A 66 -17.62 -21.15 -1.32
CA ASP A 66 -16.54 -21.69 -2.16
C ASP A 66 -16.82 -21.40 -3.63
N TYR A 67 -16.60 -20.16 -4.04
CA TYR A 67 -16.67 -19.76 -5.43
C TYR A 67 -15.38 -20.08 -6.17
N SER A 68 -15.52 -20.58 -7.41
CA SER A 68 -14.41 -20.63 -8.35
C SER A 68 -13.83 -19.24 -8.57
N MET A 69 -12.50 -19.12 -8.73
CA MET A 69 -11.86 -17.85 -9.10
C MET A 69 -12.34 -17.30 -10.45
N PHE A 70 -13.00 -18.13 -11.26
CA PHE A 70 -13.63 -17.74 -12.53
C PHE A 70 -15.10 -17.34 -12.36
N ASP A 71 -15.67 -17.39 -11.15
CA ASP A 71 -17.02 -16.88 -10.89
C ASP A 71 -17.02 -15.37 -11.14
N ARG A 72 -18.02 -14.91 -11.91
CA ARG A 72 -18.15 -13.50 -12.30
C ARG A 72 -18.21 -12.56 -11.09
N ARG A 73 -18.75 -12.99 -9.95
CA ARG A 73 -18.84 -12.18 -8.72
C ARG A 73 -17.48 -12.03 -8.07
N VAL A 74 -16.73 -13.12 -7.94
CA VAL A 74 -15.35 -13.13 -7.45
C VAL A 74 -14.47 -12.27 -8.36
N TRP A 75 -14.59 -12.45 -9.67
CA TRP A 75 -13.85 -11.66 -10.65
C TRP A 75 -14.16 -10.16 -10.55
N LYS A 76 -15.44 -9.79 -10.41
CA LYS A 76 -15.86 -8.39 -10.23
C LYS A 76 -15.31 -7.80 -8.93
N SER A 77 -15.34 -8.56 -7.83
CA SER A 77 -14.76 -8.15 -6.55
C SER A 77 -13.24 -7.96 -6.65
N MET A 78 -12.54 -8.88 -7.32
CA MET A 78 -11.10 -8.74 -7.62
C MET A 78 -10.79 -7.50 -8.47
N GLN A 79 -11.61 -7.21 -9.49
CA GLN A 79 -11.46 -5.99 -10.30
C GLN A 79 -11.67 -4.72 -9.49
N GLN A 80 -12.64 -4.70 -8.57
CA GLN A 80 -12.86 -3.56 -7.67
C GLN A 80 -11.67 -3.38 -6.72
N GLY A 81 -11.15 -4.48 -6.15
CA GLY A 81 -9.94 -4.46 -5.33
C GLY A 81 -8.72 -3.91 -6.08
N MET A 82 -8.51 -4.35 -7.33
CA MET A 82 -7.42 -3.82 -8.17
C MET A 82 -7.57 -2.32 -8.44
N ARG A 83 -8.78 -1.85 -8.77
CA ARG A 83 -9.04 -0.41 -8.99
C ARG A 83 -8.78 0.43 -7.74
N LEU A 84 -9.10 -0.10 -6.56
CA LEU A 84 -8.82 0.58 -5.29
C LEU A 84 -7.33 0.76 -5.06
N ILE A 85 -6.54 -0.28 -5.34
CA ILE A 85 -5.09 -0.23 -5.18
C ILE A 85 -4.49 0.75 -6.19
N GLU A 86 -4.84 0.63 -7.47
CA GLU A 86 -4.35 1.52 -8.53
C GLU A 86 -4.72 2.98 -8.27
N GLY A 87 -5.99 3.25 -7.94
CA GLY A 87 -6.47 4.59 -7.66
C GLY A 87 -5.83 5.18 -6.41
N SER A 88 -5.61 4.37 -5.37
CA SER A 88 -4.93 4.83 -4.15
C SER A 88 -3.46 5.15 -4.40
N CYS A 89 -2.76 4.27 -5.13
CA CYS A 89 -1.39 4.50 -5.57
C CYS A 89 -1.27 5.81 -6.37
N ARG A 90 -2.19 6.03 -7.34
CA ARG A 90 -2.23 7.27 -8.13
C ARG A 90 -2.42 8.51 -7.26
N ASN A 91 -3.31 8.49 -6.28
CA ASN A 91 -3.55 9.63 -5.37
C ASN A 91 -2.32 9.93 -4.49
N ILE A 92 -1.64 8.89 -4.01
CA ILE A 92 -0.44 9.04 -3.17
C ILE A 92 0.72 9.59 -3.98
N ILE A 93 0.97 9.07 -5.18
CA ILE A 93 2.06 9.52 -6.04
C ILE A 93 1.81 10.94 -6.55
N SER A 94 0.55 11.31 -6.78
CA SER A 94 0.17 12.67 -7.17
C SER A 94 0.35 13.68 -6.03
N ASN A 95 0.47 13.23 -4.77
CA ASN A 95 0.68 14.10 -3.62
C ASN A 95 2.14 14.58 -3.56
N ARG A 96 2.39 15.75 -4.15
CA ARG A 96 3.73 16.36 -4.19
C ARG A 96 4.30 16.67 -2.81
N GLU A 97 3.47 17.06 -1.84
CA GLU A 97 3.94 17.34 -0.48
C GLU A 97 4.54 16.08 0.15
N PHE A 98 3.85 14.95 0.01
CA PHE A 98 4.35 13.66 0.47
C PHE A 98 5.65 13.24 -0.24
N ILE A 99 5.72 13.37 -1.56
CA ILE A 99 6.92 13.01 -2.33
C ILE A 99 8.12 13.90 -1.95
N THR A 100 7.91 15.21 -1.79
CA THR A 100 8.97 16.12 -1.33
C THR A 100 9.42 15.81 0.09
N TRP A 101 8.48 15.51 1.00
CA TRP A 101 8.83 15.05 2.34
C TRP A 101 9.67 13.76 2.30
N LEU A 102 9.25 12.78 1.49
CA LEU A 102 9.94 11.50 1.34
C LEU A 102 11.38 11.67 0.83
N GLN A 103 11.59 12.59 -0.11
CA GLN A 103 12.91 12.92 -0.65
C GLN A 103 13.82 13.59 0.39
N ASN A 104 13.26 14.44 1.26
CA ASN A 104 14.02 15.21 2.25
C ASN A 104 14.40 14.40 3.50
N GLU A 105 13.66 13.34 3.84
CA GLU A 105 13.94 12.53 5.04
C GLU A 105 15.18 11.64 4.90
N HIS A 106 15.67 11.38 3.69
CA HIS A 106 16.90 10.61 3.42
C HIS A 106 17.00 9.28 4.23
N PHE A 107 15.95 8.45 4.17
CA PHE A 107 15.94 7.16 4.88
C PHE A 107 17.06 6.22 4.43
N ASP A 108 17.81 5.66 5.39
CA ASP A 108 18.86 4.67 5.12
C ASP A 108 18.32 3.34 4.58
N LEU A 109 17.10 2.97 4.99
CA LEU A 109 16.48 1.69 4.67
C LEU A 109 14.96 1.80 4.67
N ALA A 110 14.34 1.35 3.58
CA ALA A 110 12.89 1.31 3.42
C ALA A 110 12.43 -0.14 3.21
N PHE A 111 11.33 -0.53 3.87
CA PHE A 111 10.71 -1.85 3.72
C PHE A 111 9.23 -1.73 3.40
N VAL A 112 8.80 -2.41 2.34
CA VAL A 112 7.39 -2.55 1.96
C VAL A 112 7.12 -4.01 1.69
N ASN A 113 5.99 -4.52 2.17
CA ASN A 113 5.52 -5.85 1.85
C ASN A 113 4.45 -5.72 0.75
N ILE A 114 4.79 -6.08 -0.48
CA ILE A 114 3.89 -6.07 -1.63
C ILE A 114 3.26 -7.46 -1.76
N PRO A 115 2.02 -7.69 -1.26
CA PRO A 115 1.28 -8.84 -1.71
C PRO A 115 0.78 -8.52 -3.12
N PHE A 116 0.96 -9.43 -4.07
CA PHE A 116 0.43 -9.41 -5.45
C PHE A 116 1.39 -8.93 -6.56
N ARG A 117 1.91 -9.94 -7.26
CA ARG A 117 2.55 -9.85 -8.58
C ARG A 117 1.65 -9.25 -9.69
N PHE A 118 0.34 -9.16 -9.43
CA PHE A 118 -0.67 -8.67 -10.38
C PHE A 118 -0.80 -7.13 -10.41
N VAL A 119 -0.29 -6.43 -9.39
CA VAL A 119 -0.41 -4.97 -9.26
C VAL A 119 0.84 -4.23 -9.77
N ALA A 120 1.97 -4.93 -9.80
CA ALA A 120 3.26 -4.36 -10.17
C ALA A 120 3.32 -3.78 -11.60
N SER A 121 2.53 -4.31 -12.55
CA SER A 121 2.50 -3.76 -13.92
C SER A 121 1.77 -2.40 -13.99
N PRO A 122 0.51 -2.27 -13.53
CA PRO A 122 -0.15 -0.96 -13.41
C PRO A 122 0.63 0.06 -12.60
N GLU A 123 1.21 -0.35 -11.46
CA GLU A 123 2.03 0.54 -10.62
C GLU A 123 3.26 1.05 -11.38
N THR A 124 3.97 0.19 -12.12
CA THR A 124 5.12 0.61 -12.93
C THR A 124 4.75 1.74 -13.90
N GLU A 125 3.55 1.67 -14.51
CA GLU A 125 3.08 2.72 -15.42
C GLU A 125 2.81 4.03 -14.69
N LEU A 126 2.21 3.98 -13.49
CA LEU A 126 2.03 5.16 -12.63
C LEU A 126 3.38 5.79 -12.26
N PHE A 127 4.36 4.99 -11.85
CA PHE A 127 5.70 5.50 -11.55
C PHE A 127 6.36 6.17 -12.76
N ARG A 128 6.15 5.62 -13.96
CA ARG A 128 6.67 6.23 -15.18
C ARG A 128 5.97 7.54 -15.56
N GLU A 129 4.67 7.61 -15.30
CA GLU A 129 3.86 8.80 -15.57
C GLU A 129 4.23 9.96 -14.64
N PHE A 130 4.37 9.70 -13.34
CA PHE A 130 4.49 10.75 -12.33
C PHE A 130 5.90 10.97 -11.78
N ILE A 131 6.77 9.96 -11.83
CA ILE A 131 8.12 10.03 -11.26
C ILE A 131 9.18 10.14 -12.36
N ASP A 132 9.34 9.11 -13.20
CA ASP A 132 10.36 9.12 -14.26
C ASP A 132 10.00 8.14 -15.40
N PRO A 133 9.90 8.57 -16.67
CA PRO A 133 9.59 7.67 -17.79
C PRO A 133 10.55 6.47 -17.94
N SER A 134 11.79 6.60 -17.47
CA SER A 134 12.81 5.54 -17.46
C SER A 134 12.74 4.60 -16.26
N PHE A 135 11.72 4.75 -15.40
CA PHE A 135 11.60 3.96 -14.19
C PHE A 135 11.63 2.45 -14.49
N PRO A 136 12.49 1.70 -13.77
CA PRO A 136 12.67 0.27 -13.99
C PRO A 136 11.38 -0.51 -13.71
N ASN A 137 11.20 -1.62 -14.42
CA ASN A 137 9.99 -2.44 -14.24
C ASN A 137 10.00 -3.12 -12.87
N LEU A 138 8.94 -2.92 -12.07
CA LEU A 138 8.82 -3.46 -10.72
C LEU A 138 8.92 -4.99 -10.66
N ILE A 139 8.37 -5.70 -11.66
CA ILE A 139 8.44 -7.16 -11.73
C ILE A 139 9.87 -7.63 -12.05
N GLY A 140 10.56 -6.90 -12.93
CA GLY A 140 11.96 -7.17 -13.26
C GLY A 140 12.84 -7.01 -12.02
N LEU A 141 12.71 -5.86 -11.35
CA LEU A 141 13.35 -5.60 -10.07
C LEU A 141 13.05 -6.74 -9.06
N ALA A 142 11.77 -7.07 -8.84
CA ALA A 142 11.36 -8.09 -7.86
C ALA A 142 11.87 -9.51 -8.14
N LYS A 143 12.33 -9.79 -9.36
CA LYS A 143 12.97 -11.06 -9.72
C LYS A 143 14.47 -11.04 -9.44
N GLU A 144 15.12 -9.90 -9.60
CA GLU A 144 16.57 -9.74 -9.41
C GLU A 144 16.93 -9.57 -7.93
N CYS A 145 16.04 -8.92 -7.17
CA CYS A 145 16.16 -8.78 -5.73
C CYS A 145 14.94 -9.43 -5.06
N PRO A 146 15.10 -10.43 -4.16
CA PRO A 146 13.98 -10.93 -3.35
C PRO A 146 13.42 -9.86 -2.40
N LEU A 147 14.14 -8.75 -2.22
CA LEU A 147 13.68 -7.50 -1.61
C LEU A 147 13.59 -6.42 -2.69
N VAL A 148 12.43 -6.27 -3.30
CA VAL A 148 12.14 -5.07 -4.07
C VAL A 148 11.09 -4.24 -3.38
N CYS A 149 11.62 -3.15 -2.85
CA CYS A 149 10.93 -2.05 -2.25
C CYS A 149 10.28 -1.23 -3.34
N LEU A 150 8.96 -1.04 -3.27
CA LEU A 150 8.21 0.12 -3.73
C LEU A 150 6.77 0.01 -3.20
N VAL A 151 6.13 1.18 -3.08
CA VAL A 151 4.74 1.38 -2.66
C VAL A 151 3.83 1.34 -3.88
#